data_AF-A0A428QWJ9-F1
#
_entry.id   AF-A0A428QWJ9-F1
#
_cell.length_a   1.000
_cell.length_b   1.000
_cell.length_c   1.000
_cell.angle_alpha   90.00
_cell.angle_beta   90.00
_cell.angle_gamma   90.00
#
_symmetry.space_group_name_H-M   'P 1'
#
loop_
_entity.id
_entity.type
_entity.pdbx_description
1 polymer ?
#
loop_
_entity_poly.entity_id
_entity_poly.type
_entity_poly.pdbx_seq_one_letter_code
_entity_poly.pdbx_strand_id
1 'polypeptide(L)'
;MSQLGLEQLSSPESADLDIVFVHGLFGNRLNTWTKHGVLWPKQILGEDLPKARIFTFGYDADVTKFNLDEEVTKGTMESHAADLCERLAGLRAKTESSDRPLVFVAHSLGGLVCAQMVVKGALGDGTDNTSIIANHTRGMVFLGTPFHGSPAAPWGKAISTMVSIIHDTDSQKVKDLKQKSEKLQILAESFASALHQRIRDKNEIRVAFFNETKKLHGVLVVPERNSWIPGFGDHASINADHSTMCKFADQDSPGYQSVLAAILKVSAKDDSRPDEDPHGTGIVNNNWGEVKNQVLGNQTIQGDMNFN
;
A
#
# COMPACT_ATOMS: atom_id res chain seq x y z
N MET A 1 -20.42 -11.14 15.39
CA MET A 1 -19.98 -11.20 13.98
C MET A 1 -18.56 -11.76 13.95
N SER A 2 -18.23 -12.60 12.96
CA SER A 2 -16.86 -13.12 12.78
C SER A 2 -15.88 -11.95 12.61
N GLN A 3 -14.73 -11.97 13.29
CA GLN A 3 -13.69 -10.94 13.13
C GLN A 3 -12.78 -11.19 11.91
N LEU A 4 -12.98 -12.31 11.20
CA LEU A 4 -12.16 -12.77 10.08
C LEU A 4 -12.88 -12.55 8.73
N GLY A 5 -12.09 -12.44 7.68
CA GLY A 5 -12.53 -12.22 6.31
C GLY A 5 -12.83 -10.76 5.99
N LEU A 6 -13.37 -10.55 4.79
CA LEU A 6 -13.67 -9.25 4.22
C LEU A 6 -15.03 -8.74 4.73
N GLU A 7 -15.06 -7.52 5.28
CA GLU A 7 -16.28 -6.81 5.66
C GLU A 7 -16.42 -5.54 4.81
N GLN A 8 -17.59 -5.38 4.20
CA GLN A 8 -17.93 -4.20 3.40
C GLN A 8 -18.47 -3.10 4.31
N LEU A 9 -17.79 -1.96 4.35
CA LEU A 9 -18.13 -0.80 5.17
C LEU A 9 -19.02 0.20 4.43
N SER A 10 -18.75 0.39 3.13
CA SER A 10 -19.49 1.26 2.21
C SER A 10 -19.50 0.64 0.81
N SER A 11 -20.60 0.79 0.06
CA SER A 11 -20.71 0.32 -1.33
C SER A 11 -21.72 1.15 -2.12
N PRO A 12 -21.31 2.36 -2.55
CA PRO A 12 -22.14 3.19 -3.41
C PRO A 12 -22.34 2.51 -4.78
N GLU A 13 -23.51 2.67 -5.40
CA GLU A 13 -23.79 2.13 -6.74
C GLU A 13 -22.85 2.73 -7.80
N SER A 14 -22.49 4.01 -7.63
CA SER A 14 -21.56 4.73 -8.50
C SER A 14 -20.08 4.46 -8.18
N ALA A 15 -19.76 3.32 -7.56
CA ALA A 15 -18.40 3.04 -7.11
C ALA A 15 -17.42 2.90 -8.29
N ASP A 16 -16.34 3.70 -8.29
CA ASP A 16 -15.27 3.69 -9.28
C ASP A 16 -13.89 3.36 -8.69
N LEU A 17 -13.81 3.17 -7.37
CA LEU A 17 -12.62 2.79 -6.62
C LEU A 17 -12.97 1.81 -5.50
N ASP A 18 -12.16 0.77 -5.31
CA ASP A 18 -12.19 -0.09 -4.13
C ASP A 18 -11.06 0.29 -3.18
N ILE A 19 -11.37 0.51 -1.90
CA ILE A 19 -10.38 0.77 -0.85
C ILE A 19 -10.43 -0.34 0.19
N VAL A 20 -9.30 -0.97 0.48
CA VAL A 20 -9.22 -2.13 1.39
C VAL A 20 -8.31 -1.83 2.57
N PHE A 21 -8.87 -1.89 3.77
CA PHE A 21 -8.19 -1.66 5.03
C PHE A 21 -7.67 -2.97 5.65
N VAL A 22 -6.35 -3.06 5.89
CA VAL A 22 -5.70 -4.27 6.41
C VAL A 22 -4.98 -3.97 7.74
N HIS A 23 -5.48 -4.56 8.83
CA HIS A 23 -4.97 -4.30 10.17
C HIS A 23 -3.64 -5.00 10.47
N GLY A 24 -2.94 -4.56 11.52
CA GLY A 24 -1.70 -5.19 11.99
C GLY A 24 -1.91 -6.26 13.07
N LEU A 25 -0.79 -6.69 13.67
CA LEU A 25 -0.77 -7.62 14.81
C LEU A 25 -1.66 -7.15 15.95
N PHE A 26 -2.35 -8.12 16.59
CA PHE A 26 -3.27 -7.89 17.70
C PHE A 26 -4.42 -6.90 17.41
N GLY A 27 -4.51 -6.42 16.17
CA GLY A 27 -5.62 -5.63 15.68
C GLY A 27 -6.80 -6.50 15.31
N ASN A 28 -7.88 -5.82 14.92
CA ASN A 28 -8.98 -6.47 14.22
C ASN A 28 -9.57 -5.49 13.22
N ARG A 29 -10.36 -6.03 12.29
CA ARG A 29 -10.86 -5.29 11.13
C ARG A 29 -11.67 -4.04 11.47
N LEU A 30 -12.21 -3.87 12.68
CA LEU A 30 -12.96 -2.66 13.05
C LEU A 30 -12.21 -1.78 14.07
N ASN A 31 -11.72 -2.35 15.17
CA ASN A 31 -11.15 -1.58 16.27
C ASN A 31 -9.83 -0.90 15.91
N THR A 32 -9.08 -1.44 14.94
CA THR A 32 -7.85 -0.80 14.44
C THR A 32 -8.13 0.59 13.88
N TRP A 33 -9.30 0.80 13.29
CA TRP A 33 -9.69 2.04 12.62
C TRP A 33 -10.74 2.84 13.40
N THR A 34 -10.98 2.50 14.67
CA THR A 34 -12.03 3.13 15.47
C THR A 34 -11.44 3.98 16.60
N LYS A 35 -11.89 5.24 16.70
CA LYS A 35 -11.56 6.14 17.81
C LYS A 35 -12.83 6.77 18.36
N HIS A 36 -13.04 6.71 19.68
CA HIS A 36 -14.22 7.29 20.35
C HIS A 36 -15.56 6.88 19.71
N GLY A 37 -15.66 5.62 19.23
CA GLY A 37 -16.84 5.10 18.55
C GLY A 37 -16.97 5.47 17.06
N VAL A 38 -16.01 6.24 16.52
CA VAL A 38 -15.98 6.62 15.10
C VAL A 38 -15.09 5.65 14.33
N LEU A 39 -15.71 4.82 13.49
CA LEU A 39 -15.05 4.00 12.47
C LEU A 39 -14.79 4.89 11.24
N TRP A 40 -13.67 5.61 11.26
CA TRP A 40 -13.38 6.64 10.26
C TRP A 40 -13.38 6.16 8.79
N PRO A 41 -13.00 4.90 8.44
CA PRO A 41 -13.10 4.44 7.05
C PRO A 41 -14.53 4.44 6.52
N LYS A 42 -15.52 4.24 7.41
CA LYS A 42 -16.94 4.24 7.04
C LYS A 42 -17.54 5.64 7.18
N GLN A 43 -17.31 6.28 8.33
CA GLN A 43 -18.06 7.45 8.78
C GLN A 43 -17.45 8.78 8.36
N ILE A 44 -16.19 8.81 7.92
CA ILE A 44 -15.51 10.05 7.51
C ILE A 44 -15.03 9.87 6.06
N LEU A 45 -14.19 8.86 5.80
CA LEU A 45 -13.68 8.59 4.46
C LEU A 45 -14.80 8.27 3.46
N GLY A 46 -15.86 7.59 3.89
CA GLY A 46 -17.01 7.31 3.04
C GLY A 46 -17.78 8.56 2.62
N GLU A 47 -17.72 9.64 3.41
CA GLU A 47 -18.33 10.93 3.07
C GLU A 47 -17.42 11.74 2.15
N ASP A 48 -16.12 11.75 2.40
CA ASP A 48 -15.13 12.43 1.56
C ASP A 48 -14.93 11.75 0.18
N LEU A 49 -15.11 10.44 0.12
CA LEU A 49 -15.01 9.63 -1.10
C LEU A 49 -16.33 8.89 -1.38
N PRO A 50 -17.40 9.59 -1.81
CA PRO A 50 -18.73 9.01 -1.99
C PRO A 50 -18.83 8.02 -3.16
N LYS A 51 -17.77 7.89 -3.98
CA LYS A 51 -17.62 6.91 -5.06
C LYS A 51 -16.64 5.77 -4.71
N ALA A 52 -16.13 5.73 -3.48
CA ALA A 52 -15.31 4.62 -3.03
C ALA A 52 -16.17 3.52 -2.40
N ARG A 53 -15.99 2.28 -2.86
CA ARG A 53 -16.42 1.08 -2.13
C ARG A 53 -15.33 0.71 -1.13
N ILE A 54 -15.68 0.61 0.14
CA ILE A 54 -14.72 0.52 1.23
C ILE A 54 -14.88 -0.80 1.95
N PHE A 55 -13.77 -1.50 2.14
CA PHE A 55 -13.67 -2.78 2.83
C PHE A 55 -12.67 -2.72 3.96
N THR A 56 -12.86 -3.60 4.93
CA THR A 56 -11.81 -3.98 5.86
C THR A 56 -11.64 -5.50 5.89
N PHE A 57 -10.39 -5.94 5.94
CA PHE A 57 -10.04 -7.35 5.97
C PHE A 57 -9.53 -7.73 7.36
N GLY A 58 -10.16 -8.74 7.93
CA GLY A 58 -9.74 -9.37 9.19
C GLY A 58 -9.03 -10.69 8.95
N TYR A 59 -7.89 -10.89 9.60
CA TYR A 59 -7.18 -12.17 9.61
C TYR A 59 -6.69 -12.49 11.02
N ASP A 60 -6.32 -13.75 11.27
CA ASP A 60 -5.77 -14.14 12.57
C ASP A 60 -4.41 -13.47 12.76
N ALA A 61 -4.39 -12.40 13.56
CA ALA A 61 -3.23 -11.56 13.80
C ALA A 61 -2.62 -11.82 15.19
N ASP A 62 -2.96 -12.95 15.82
CA ASP A 62 -2.40 -13.38 17.10
C ASP A 62 -0.99 -13.97 16.90
N VAL A 63 0.02 -13.32 17.50
CA VAL A 63 1.42 -13.76 17.40
C VAL A 63 1.67 -15.14 18.01
N THR A 64 0.82 -15.60 18.93
CA THR A 64 0.96 -16.93 19.56
C THR A 64 0.53 -18.05 18.61
N LYS A 65 -0.27 -17.72 17.60
CA LYS A 65 -0.66 -18.59 16.47
C LYS A 65 0.04 -18.24 15.16
N PHE A 66 0.78 -17.13 15.11
CA PHE A 66 2.06 -17.10 14.41
C PHE A 66 3.04 -18.08 15.09
N ASN A 67 2.61 -19.33 15.33
CA ASN A 67 3.47 -20.46 15.57
C ASN A 67 4.35 -20.55 14.33
N LEU A 68 5.60 -20.23 14.53
CA LEU A 68 6.64 -20.43 13.53
C LEU A 68 7.47 -21.66 13.87
N ASP A 69 7.03 -22.39 14.88
CA ASP A 69 7.47 -23.73 15.24
C ASP A 69 6.49 -24.72 14.61
N GLU A 70 7.08 -25.74 13.98
CA GLU A 70 6.50 -26.93 13.36
C GLU A 70 5.90 -26.79 11.95
N GLU A 71 6.64 -27.34 10.98
CA GLU A 71 6.27 -28.11 9.77
C GLU A 71 4.89 -27.91 9.08
N VAL A 72 4.30 -26.73 9.18
CA VAL A 72 3.31 -26.14 8.25
C VAL A 72 3.90 -24.83 7.67
N THR A 73 5.24 -24.81 7.58
CA THR A 73 6.13 -23.65 7.45
C THR A 73 6.26 -23.12 6.02
N LYS A 74 5.11 -22.92 5.36
CA LYS A 74 4.93 -21.97 4.24
C LYS A 74 3.80 -20.93 4.49
N GLY A 75 2.94 -21.08 5.51
CA GLY A 75 1.53 -20.70 5.34
C GLY A 75 0.81 -19.83 6.40
N THR A 76 1.37 -18.73 6.93
CA THR A 76 0.55 -17.72 7.65
C THR A 76 0.44 -16.41 6.88
N MET A 77 1.51 -15.62 6.74
CA MET A 77 1.49 -14.35 5.97
C MET A 77 1.08 -14.58 4.51
N GLU A 78 1.69 -15.58 3.88
CA GLU A 78 1.36 -16.03 2.53
C GLU A 78 -0.09 -16.51 2.38
N SER A 79 -0.64 -17.14 3.42
CA SER A 79 -2.02 -17.61 3.45
C SER A 79 -3.00 -16.47 3.71
N HIS A 80 -2.63 -15.47 4.53
CA HIS A 80 -3.43 -14.26 4.72
C HIS A 80 -3.47 -13.42 3.45
N ALA A 81 -2.35 -13.31 2.73
CA ALA A 81 -2.30 -12.66 1.43
C ALA A 81 -3.17 -13.41 0.41
N ALA A 82 -3.09 -14.75 0.38
CA ALA A 82 -3.93 -15.57 -0.48
C ALA A 82 -5.43 -15.46 -0.13
N ASP A 83 -5.81 -15.53 1.16
CA ASP A 83 -7.20 -15.40 1.61
C ASP A 83 -7.77 -14.00 1.33
N LEU A 84 -6.95 -12.95 1.51
CA LEU A 84 -7.30 -11.59 1.09
C LEU A 84 -7.63 -11.55 -0.41
N CYS A 85 -6.78 -12.14 -1.24
CA CYS A 85 -6.96 -12.13 -2.69
C CYS A 85 -8.15 -12.98 -3.13
N GLU A 86 -8.31 -14.18 -2.58
CA GLU A 86 -9.43 -15.08 -2.83
C GLU A 86 -10.77 -14.39 -2.57
N ARG A 87 -10.89 -13.74 -1.40
CA ARG A 87 -12.13 -13.05 -1.01
C ARG A 87 -12.41 -11.83 -1.87
N LEU A 88 -11.38 -11.03 -2.17
CA LEU A 88 -11.54 -9.85 -3.02
C LEU A 88 -11.88 -10.24 -4.46
N ALA A 89 -11.18 -11.23 -5.03
CA ALA A 89 -11.42 -11.69 -6.40
C ALA A 89 -12.83 -12.30 -6.52
N GLY A 90 -13.22 -13.18 -5.60
CA GLY A 90 -14.55 -13.77 -5.56
C GLY A 90 -15.66 -12.72 -5.39
N LEU A 91 -15.46 -11.71 -4.54
CA LEU A 91 -16.40 -10.61 -4.40
C LEU A 91 -16.52 -9.80 -5.69
N ARG A 92 -15.38 -9.42 -6.30
CA ARG A 92 -15.35 -8.60 -7.51
C ARG A 92 -15.97 -9.31 -8.71
N ALA A 93 -15.75 -10.63 -8.84
CA ALA A 93 -16.42 -11.45 -9.83
C ALA A 93 -17.95 -11.46 -9.61
N LYS A 94 -18.40 -11.63 -8.35
CA LYS A 94 -19.83 -11.62 -8.01
C LYS A 94 -20.51 -10.28 -8.27
N THR A 95 -19.79 -9.18 -8.09
CA THR A 95 -20.33 -7.82 -8.24
C THR A 95 -19.99 -7.18 -9.59
N GLU A 96 -19.47 -7.95 -10.55
CA GLU A 96 -19.06 -7.47 -11.87
C GLU A 96 -18.16 -6.23 -11.81
N SER A 97 -17.24 -6.22 -10.85
CA SER A 97 -16.36 -5.08 -10.54
C SER A 97 -14.88 -5.42 -10.70
N SER A 98 -14.56 -6.37 -11.59
CA SER A 98 -13.22 -6.92 -11.76
C SER A 98 -12.20 -5.91 -12.28
N ASP A 99 -12.64 -4.86 -12.99
CA ASP A 99 -11.75 -3.83 -13.57
C ASP A 99 -11.53 -2.62 -12.65
N ARG A 100 -12.28 -2.52 -11.54
CA ARG A 100 -12.24 -1.36 -10.66
C ARG A 100 -10.87 -1.25 -9.97
N PRO A 101 -10.19 -0.10 -9.96
CA PRO A 101 -8.92 0.03 -9.24
C PRO A 101 -9.03 -0.28 -7.75
N LEU A 102 -7.94 -0.79 -7.19
CA LEU A 102 -7.76 -1.07 -5.77
C LEU A 102 -6.74 -0.11 -5.15
N VAL A 103 -7.07 0.38 -3.96
CA VAL A 103 -6.13 1.03 -3.04
C VAL A 103 -6.12 0.27 -1.73
N PHE A 104 -4.94 -0.06 -1.22
CA PHE A 104 -4.78 -0.67 0.10
C PHE A 104 -4.36 0.37 1.13
N VAL A 105 -5.01 0.39 2.29
CA VAL A 105 -4.57 1.15 3.46
C VAL A 105 -4.22 0.15 4.54
N ALA A 106 -2.95 0.05 4.88
CA ALA A 106 -2.45 -1.03 5.72
C ALA A 106 -1.69 -0.49 6.93
N HIS A 107 -1.95 -1.07 8.09
CA HIS A 107 -1.30 -0.69 9.34
C HIS A 107 -0.33 -1.78 9.80
N SER A 108 0.87 -1.37 10.22
CA SER A 108 1.87 -2.26 10.82
C SER A 108 2.10 -3.52 9.96
N LEU A 109 2.04 -4.73 10.54
CA LEU A 109 2.21 -5.98 9.80
C LEU A 109 1.16 -6.23 8.70
N GLY A 110 0.00 -5.56 8.73
CA GLY A 110 -0.96 -5.63 7.63
C GLY A 110 -0.35 -5.16 6.32
N GLY A 111 0.59 -4.20 6.37
CA GLY A 111 1.32 -3.74 5.19
C GLY A 111 2.21 -4.83 4.58
N LEU A 112 2.70 -5.78 5.38
CA LEU A 112 3.41 -6.93 4.86
C LEU A 112 2.51 -7.96 4.20
N VAL A 113 1.28 -8.12 4.67
CA VAL A 113 0.29 -8.97 3.99
C VAL A 113 0.08 -8.43 2.58
N CYS A 114 -0.08 -7.12 2.45
CA CYS A 114 -0.25 -6.46 1.16
C CYS A 114 1.02 -6.53 0.30
N ALA A 115 2.21 -6.36 0.88
CA ALA A 115 3.47 -6.53 0.16
C ALA A 115 3.64 -7.97 -0.37
N GLN A 116 3.30 -8.97 0.45
CA GLN A 116 3.34 -10.39 0.09
C GLN A 116 2.36 -10.72 -1.04
N MET A 117 1.18 -10.11 -1.05
CA MET A 117 0.23 -10.19 -2.17
C MET A 117 0.87 -9.69 -3.47
N VAL A 118 1.50 -8.51 -3.46
CA VAL A 118 2.14 -7.95 -4.66
C VAL A 118 3.28 -8.83 -5.15
N VAL A 119 4.13 -9.33 -4.24
CA VAL A 119 5.22 -10.25 -4.59
C VAL A 119 4.69 -11.55 -5.17
N LYS A 120 3.63 -12.14 -4.59
CA LYS A 120 3.00 -13.34 -5.16
C LYS A 120 2.40 -13.09 -6.53
N GLY A 121 1.66 -11.99 -6.70
CA GLY A 121 1.06 -11.65 -7.98
C GLY A 121 2.07 -11.35 -9.09
N ALA A 122 3.28 -10.89 -8.74
CA ALA A 122 4.37 -10.71 -9.69
C ALA A 122 5.01 -12.05 -10.14
N LEU A 123 4.84 -13.12 -9.36
CA LEU A 123 5.37 -14.45 -9.63
C LEU A 123 4.31 -15.43 -10.16
N GLY A 124 3.03 -15.12 -9.98
CA GLY A 124 1.90 -15.95 -10.36
C GLY A 124 1.63 -15.91 -11.86
N ASP A 125 0.87 -16.90 -12.34
CA ASP A 125 0.27 -16.82 -13.68
C ASP A 125 -0.84 -15.76 -13.71
N GLY A 126 -1.25 -15.32 -14.90
CA GLY A 126 -2.27 -14.27 -15.06
C GLY A 126 -3.67 -14.65 -14.55
N THR A 127 -3.89 -15.90 -14.14
CA THR A 127 -5.20 -16.42 -13.69
C THR A 127 -5.30 -16.60 -12.18
N ASP A 128 -4.18 -16.56 -11.46
CA ASP A 128 -4.18 -16.63 -10.01
C ASP A 128 -4.80 -15.36 -9.38
N ASN A 129 -5.53 -15.55 -8.28
CA ASN A 129 -6.19 -14.47 -7.57
C ASN A 129 -5.19 -13.42 -7.06
N THR A 130 -3.96 -13.80 -6.69
CA THR A 130 -2.94 -12.81 -6.28
C THR A 130 -2.48 -11.95 -7.46
N SER A 131 -2.33 -12.52 -8.65
CA SER A 131 -2.00 -11.79 -9.88
C SER A 131 -3.12 -10.84 -10.28
N ILE A 132 -4.38 -11.30 -10.25
CA ILE A 132 -5.56 -10.48 -10.57
C ILE A 132 -5.63 -9.27 -9.65
N ILE A 133 -5.53 -9.48 -8.33
CA ILE A 133 -5.62 -8.41 -7.34
C ILE A 133 -4.41 -7.47 -7.42
N ALA A 134 -3.19 -8.01 -7.57
CA ALA A 134 -2.01 -7.18 -7.75
C ALA A 134 -2.14 -6.30 -9.01
N ASN A 135 -2.62 -6.84 -10.14
CA ASN A 135 -2.82 -6.12 -11.41
C ASN A 135 -3.82 -4.99 -11.35
N HIS A 136 -4.82 -5.10 -10.48
CA HIS A 136 -5.80 -4.03 -10.25
C HIS A 136 -5.41 -3.10 -9.10
N THR A 137 -4.32 -3.39 -8.38
CA THR A 137 -3.78 -2.52 -7.34
C THR A 137 -3.14 -1.30 -7.97
N ARG A 138 -3.70 -0.12 -7.69
CA ARG A 138 -3.17 1.16 -8.16
C ARG A 138 -2.33 1.86 -7.10
N GLY A 139 -2.72 1.71 -5.84
CA GLY A 139 -2.12 2.48 -4.76
C GLY A 139 -2.05 1.73 -3.44
N MET A 140 -1.06 2.07 -2.61
CA MET A 140 -0.92 1.54 -1.26
C MET A 140 -0.49 2.64 -0.29
N VAL A 141 -1.16 2.72 0.86
CA VAL A 141 -0.81 3.63 1.95
C VAL A 141 -0.44 2.78 3.17
N PHE A 142 0.78 2.98 3.68
CA PHE A 142 1.33 2.21 4.78
C PHE A 142 1.45 3.07 6.04
N LEU A 143 0.86 2.61 7.13
CA LEU A 143 0.86 3.29 8.42
C LEU A 143 1.72 2.48 9.40
N GLY A 144 2.95 2.94 9.66
CA GLY A 144 3.87 2.29 10.60
C GLY A 144 4.25 0.88 10.18
N THR A 145 4.30 0.58 8.88
CA THR A 145 4.71 -0.75 8.40
C THR A 145 6.22 -0.89 8.44
N PRO A 146 6.75 -1.93 9.11
CA PRO A 146 8.11 -2.41 9.11
C PRO A 146 9.17 -2.36 8.02
N PHE A 147 9.02 -1.68 6.87
CA PHE A 147 9.90 -1.93 5.70
C PHE A 147 11.39 -1.66 5.96
N HIS A 148 12.24 -2.69 5.84
CA HIS A 148 13.65 -2.69 6.27
C HIS A 148 14.60 -1.81 5.45
N GLY A 149 14.49 -0.49 5.59
CA GLY A 149 15.35 0.47 4.89
C GLY A 149 16.85 0.48 5.30
N SER A 150 17.30 -0.33 6.27
CA SER A 150 18.71 -0.35 6.68
C SER A 150 19.20 -1.68 7.29
N PRO A 151 20.44 -2.14 6.98
CA PRO A 151 21.03 -3.41 7.45
C PRO A 151 21.09 -3.63 8.97
N ALA A 152 20.86 -2.60 9.79
CA ALA A 152 21.19 -2.61 11.22
C ALA A 152 19.97 -2.75 12.18
N ALA A 153 18.75 -3.01 11.70
CA ALA A 153 17.59 -3.16 12.58
C ALA A 153 16.74 -4.39 12.22
N PRO A 154 16.80 -5.49 13.01
CA PRO A 154 16.01 -6.69 12.73
C PRO A 154 14.51 -6.46 12.94
N TRP A 155 13.67 -7.01 12.06
CA TRP A 155 12.19 -7.04 12.19
C TRP A 155 11.77 -7.61 13.55
N GLY A 156 12.56 -8.57 14.03
CA GLY A 156 12.40 -9.19 15.33
C GLY A 156 12.35 -8.18 16.47
N LYS A 157 13.02 -7.02 16.37
CA LYS A 157 12.93 -5.98 17.40
C LYS A 157 11.58 -5.27 17.39
N ALA A 158 11.06 -4.89 16.22
CA ALA A 158 9.75 -4.26 16.12
C ALA A 158 8.63 -5.22 16.58
N ILE A 159 8.67 -6.47 16.13
CA ILE A 159 7.73 -7.51 16.55
C ILE A 159 7.86 -7.78 18.06
N SER A 160 9.07 -8.00 18.57
CA SER A 160 9.30 -8.21 20.01
C SER A 160 8.77 -7.05 20.84
N THR A 161 8.99 -5.81 20.40
CA THR A 161 8.46 -4.60 21.06
C THR A 161 6.93 -4.61 21.08
N MET A 162 6.27 -4.94 19.97
CA MET A 162 4.81 -5.06 19.91
C MET A 162 4.30 -6.14 20.86
N VAL A 163 4.96 -7.31 20.88
CA VAL A 163 4.58 -8.42 21.76
C VAL A 163 4.76 -8.05 23.23
N SER A 164 5.90 -7.45 23.62
CA SER A 164 6.17 -7.07 25.01
C SER A 164 5.24 -5.98 25.53
N ILE A 165 4.71 -5.14 24.65
CA ILE A 165 3.74 -4.11 25.03
C ILE A 165 2.36 -4.73 25.33
N ILE A 166 2.05 -5.87 24.72
CA ILE A 166 0.71 -6.48 24.75
C ILE A 166 0.62 -7.67 25.71
N HIS A 167 1.71 -8.43 25.86
CA HIS A 167 1.81 -9.57 26.77
C HIS A 167 2.86 -9.32 27.85
N ASP A 168 2.45 -9.48 29.11
CA ASP A 168 3.31 -9.49 30.28
C ASP A 168 3.88 -10.91 30.47
N THR A 169 4.87 -11.33 29.67
CA THR A 169 5.43 -12.69 29.79
C THR A 169 6.90 -12.82 29.42
N ASP A 170 7.54 -13.69 30.22
CA ASP A 170 8.93 -14.14 30.30
C ASP A 170 9.55 -14.62 28.97
N SER A 171 10.81 -14.26 28.78
CA SER A 171 11.46 -14.09 27.48
C SER A 171 12.21 -15.33 26.97
N GLN A 172 11.50 -16.38 26.56
CA GLN A 172 12.14 -17.58 25.96
C GLN A 172 11.94 -17.75 24.43
N LYS A 173 11.29 -16.80 23.72
CA LYS A 173 11.03 -16.89 22.26
C LYS A 173 11.96 -16.03 21.39
N VAL A 174 13.23 -15.85 21.78
CA VAL A 174 14.15 -14.89 21.11
C VAL A 174 14.94 -15.51 19.95
N LYS A 175 15.12 -16.84 19.89
CA LYS A 175 15.88 -17.49 18.81
C LYS A 175 15.12 -17.53 17.48
N ASP A 176 13.81 -17.73 17.52
CA ASP A 176 13.02 -17.88 16.29
C ASP A 176 12.85 -16.55 15.56
N LEU A 177 12.92 -15.41 16.27
CA LEU A 177 12.82 -14.06 15.69
C LEU A 177 13.92 -13.74 14.68
N LYS A 178 15.10 -14.39 14.76
CA LYS A 178 16.22 -14.12 13.86
C LYS A 178 16.00 -14.66 12.45
N GLN A 179 15.69 -15.94 12.31
CA GLN A 179 15.40 -16.59 11.01
C GLN A 179 14.20 -15.94 10.29
N LYS A 180 13.27 -15.39 11.07
CA LYS A 180 12.09 -14.69 10.57
C LYS A 180 12.40 -13.30 10.04
N SER A 181 13.36 -12.62 10.68
CA SER A 181 13.84 -11.33 10.20
C SER A 181 14.44 -11.45 8.79
N GLU A 182 15.07 -12.58 8.47
CA GLU A 182 15.61 -12.84 7.13
C GLU A 182 14.49 -13.00 6.09
N LYS A 183 13.46 -13.80 6.38
CA LYS A 183 12.29 -13.95 5.46
C LYS A 183 11.57 -12.63 5.20
N LEU A 184 11.38 -11.81 6.24
CA LEU A 184 10.71 -10.51 6.10
C LEU A 184 11.59 -9.47 5.39
N GLN A 185 12.92 -9.56 5.53
CA GLN A 185 13.84 -8.75 4.74
C GLN A 185 13.76 -9.13 3.26
N ILE A 186 13.80 -10.43 2.94
CA ILE A 186 13.62 -10.93 1.57
C ILE A 186 12.29 -10.45 0.99
N LEU A 187 11.21 -10.44 1.78
CA LEU A 187 9.91 -9.91 1.35
C LEU A 187 9.99 -8.41 1.01
N ALA A 188 10.61 -7.59 1.86
CA ALA A 188 10.75 -6.16 1.61
C ALA A 188 11.57 -5.87 0.33
N GLU A 189 12.69 -6.59 0.14
CA GLU A 189 13.51 -6.50 -1.06
C GLU A 189 12.76 -6.98 -2.32
N SER A 190 12.02 -8.09 -2.21
CA SER A 190 11.20 -8.62 -3.31
C SER A 190 10.06 -7.66 -3.67
N PHE A 191 9.45 -7.02 -2.67
CA PHE A 191 8.41 -6.03 -2.89
C PHE A 191 8.96 -4.79 -3.59
N ALA A 192 10.11 -4.27 -3.16
CA ALA A 192 10.80 -3.18 -3.86
C ALA A 192 11.13 -3.55 -5.32
N SER A 193 11.61 -4.78 -5.56
CA SER A 193 11.85 -5.28 -6.92
C SER A 193 10.57 -5.31 -7.76
N ALA A 194 9.45 -5.78 -7.19
CA ALA A 194 8.16 -5.80 -7.85
C ALA A 194 7.65 -4.39 -8.17
N LEU A 195 7.79 -3.42 -7.25
CA LEU A 195 7.44 -2.02 -7.50
C LEU A 195 8.29 -1.41 -8.64
N HIS A 196 9.60 -1.67 -8.67
CA HIS A 196 10.45 -1.24 -9.78
C HIS A 196 10.02 -1.86 -11.12
N GLN A 197 9.65 -3.14 -11.13
CA GLN A 197 9.15 -3.79 -12.34
C GLN A 197 7.85 -3.14 -12.82
N ARG A 198 6.92 -2.83 -11.90
CA ARG A 198 5.67 -2.13 -12.20
C ARG A 198 5.88 -0.75 -12.85
N ILE A 199 6.86 0.00 -12.37
CA ILE A 199 7.25 1.29 -12.98
C ILE A 199 7.75 1.07 -14.41
N ARG A 200 8.63 0.08 -14.64
CA ARG A 200 9.15 -0.24 -15.98
C ARG A 200 8.04 -0.65 -16.95
N ASP A 201 7.06 -1.40 -16.46
CA ASP A 201 5.92 -1.89 -17.24
C ASP A 201 4.82 -0.85 -17.44
N LYS A 202 5.02 0.40 -17.00
CA LYS A 202 4.02 1.49 -17.06
C LYS A 202 2.69 1.13 -16.37
N ASN A 203 2.75 0.27 -15.37
CA ASN A 203 1.63 -0.10 -14.52
C ASN A 203 1.99 0.09 -13.04
N GLU A 204 2.44 1.31 -12.71
CA GLU A 204 2.95 1.67 -11.39
C GLU A 204 1.92 1.38 -10.28
N ILE A 205 2.41 0.78 -9.18
CA ILE A 205 1.70 0.79 -7.90
C ILE A 205 2.27 1.95 -7.08
N ARG A 206 1.49 3.03 -6.94
CA ARG A 206 1.92 4.21 -6.18
C ARG A 206 1.88 3.90 -4.69
N VAL A 207 2.91 4.30 -3.95
CA VAL A 207 3.01 4.02 -2.51
C VAL A 207 3.16 5.30 -1.70
N ALA A 208 2.63 5.30 -0.48
CA ALA A 208 2.86 6.35 0.51
C ALA A 208 3.14 5.71 1.88
N PHE A 209 4.14 6.22 2.59
CA PHE A 209 4.61 5.67 3.84
C PHE A 209 4.46 6.69 4.97
N PHE A 210 3.89 6.26 6.10
CA PHE A 210 3.75 7.07 7.29
C PHE A 210 4.49 6.45 8.47
N ASN A 211 5.32 7.24 9.15
CA ASN A 211 5.95 6.86 10.41
C ASN A 211 5.27 7.51 11.62
N GLU A 212 5.34 6.85 12.76
CA GLU A 212 4.94 7.42 14.04
C GLU A 212 6.03 8.35 14.59
N THR A 213 5.64 9.31 15.44
CA THR A 213 6.60 10.19 16.13
C THR A 213 6.53 10.08 17.65
N LYS A 214 5.44 9.54 18.20
CA LYS A 214 5.30 9.32 19.65
C LYS A 214 5.61 7.87 20.01
N LYS A 215 6.16 7.71 21.20
CA LYS A 215 6.51 6.41 21.76
C LYS A 215 5.29 5.73 22.36
N LEU A 216 5.10 4.45 22.07
CA LEU A 216 4.14 3.58 22.75
C LEU A 216 4.87 2.93 23.94
N HIS A 217 4.40 3.16 25.17
CA HIS A 217 5.04 2.67 26.41
C HIS A 217 6.55 2.97 26.48
N GLY A 218 6.96 4.17 26.04
CA GLY A 218 8.36 4.61 26.09
C GLY A 218 9.25 4.11 24.96
N VAL A 219 8.72 3.33 24.01
CA VAL A 219 9.46 2.80 22.85
C VAL A 219 8.84 3.29 21.54
N LEU A 220 9.69 3.62 20.56
CA LEU A 220 9.27 3.81 19.17
C LEU A 220 9.23 2.42 18.52
N VAL A 221 8.04 1.95 18.19
CA VAL A 221 7.79 0.59 17.71
C VAL A 221 8.41 0.39 16.33
N VAL A 222 8.18 1.35 15.44
CA VAL A 222 8.78 1.39 14.10
C VAL A 222 9.54 2.69 13.91
N PRO A 223 10.87 2.67 14.05
CA PRO A 223 11.70 3.82 13.71
C PRO A 223 11.50 4.25 12.26
N GLU A 224 11.54 5.55 12.02
CA GLU A 224 11.36 6.18 10.69
C GLU A 224 12.19 5.50 9.58
N ARG A 225 13.48 5.26 9.81
CA ARG A 225 14.37 4.55 8.85
C ARG A 225 13.92 3.14 8.45
N ASN A 226 12.94 2.57 9.16
CA ASN A 226 12.39 1.24 8.95
C ASN A 226 10.91 1.29 8.55
N SER A 227 10.34 2.44 8.21
CA SER A 227 8.91 2.56 7.84
C SER A 227 8.67 2.79 6.35
N TRP A 228 9.72 2.90 5.55
CA TRP A 228 9.64 3.25 4.13
C TRP A 228 10.74 2.56 3.32
N ILE A 229 10.56 2.57 1.99
CA ILE A 229 11.49 1.97 1.04
C ILE A 229 12.15 3.08 0.22
N PRO A 230 13.48 3.22 0.28
CA PRO A 230 14.20 4.21 -0.52
C PRO A 230 13.90 4.13 -2.02
N GLY A 231 13.57 5.28 -2.61
CA GLY A 231 13.28 5.42 -4.05
C GLY A 231 11.81 5.26 -4.42
N PHE A 232 10.90 5.03 -3.46
CA PHE A 232 9.48 4.87 -3.73
C PHE A 232 8.62 5.82 -2.92
N GLY A 233 7.67 6.47 -3.59
CA GLY A 233 6.54 7.14 -2.95
C GLY A 233 6.88 8.32 -2.05
N ASP A 234 5.83 8.87 -1.45
CA ASP A 234 5.98 9.89 -0.42
C ASP A 234 6.26 9.24 0.93
N HIS A 235 7.02 9.93 1.76
CA HIS A 235 7.26 9.57 3.14
C HIS A 235 6.94 10.76 4.05
N ALA A 236 6.08 10.53 5.04
CA ALA A 236 5.61 11.55 5.97
C ALA A 236 5.46 10.97 7.38
N SER A 237 5.28 11.85 8.38
CA SER A 237 5.10 11.43 9.76
C SER A 237 3.71 11.78 10.28
N ILE A 238 3.19 10.96 11.21
CA ILE A 238 1.95 11.22 11.95
C ILE A 238 2.31 11.45 13.42
N ASN A 239 1.81 12.54 13.99
CA ASN A 239 2.06 12.92 15.39
C ASN A 239 1.25 12.08 16.41
N ALA A 240 1.47 10.77 16.37
CA ALA A 240 0.79 9.74 17.16
C ALA A 240 1.77 8.62 17.50
N ASP A 241 1.36 7.72 18.39
CA ASP A 241 2.08 6.46 18.63
C ASP A 241 1.62 5.39 17.65
N HIS A 242 2.33 4.24 17.62
CA HIS A 242 2.05 3.12 16.72
C HIS A 242 0.60 2.65 16.73
N SER A 243 -0.06 2.68 17.89
CA SER A 243 -1.42 2.18 18.06
C SER A 243 -2.49 3.20 17.67
N THR A 244 -2.17 4.49 17.75
CA THR A 244 -3.11 5.59 17.53
C THR A 244 -2.92 6.30 16.20
N MET A 245 -1.82 6.06 15.48
CA MET A 245 -1.55 6.69 14.18
C MET A 245 -2.56 6.34 13.08
N CYS A 246 -3.29 5.23 13.22
CA CYS A 246 -4.33 4.77 12.29
C CYS A 246 -5.76 5.08 12.76
N LYS A 247 -5.91 5.91 13.80
CA LYS A 247 -7.18 6.18 14.49
C LYS A 247 -7.53 7.66 14.50
N PHE A 248 -8.57 8.02 13.76
CA PHE A 248 -9.05 9.40 13.62
C PHE A 248 -10.46 9.53 14.16
N ALA A 249 -10.73 10.63 14.87
CA ALA A 249 -12.03 10.89 15.49
C ALA A 249 -12.93 11.77 14.63
N ASP A 250 -12.34 12.54 13.71
CA ASP A 250 -12.99 13.56 12.90
C ASP A 250 -12.16 13.87 11.64
N GLN A 251 -12.76 14.62 10.71
CA GLN A 251 -12.17 15.06 9.44
C GLN A 251 -11.04 16.11 9.62
N ASP A 252 -11.01 16.79 10.77
CA ASP A 252 -10.05 17.86 11.05
C ASP A 252 -8.75 17.32 11.69
N SER A 253 -8.73 16.04 12.04
CA SER A 253 -7.56 15.33 12.54
C SER A 253 -6.39 15.46 11.54
N PRO A 254 -5.25 16.07 11.90
CA PRO A 254 -4.15 16.30 10.94
C PRO A 254 -3.62 15.02 10.29
N GLY A 255 -3.58 13.92 11.06
CA GLY A 255 -3.23 12.60 10.54
C GLY A 255 -4.25 12.07 9.53
N TYR A 256 -5.55 12.32 9.73
CA TYR A 256 -6.58 11.96 8.76
C TYR A 256 -6.39 12.70 7.45
N GLN A 257 -6.21 14.03 7.51
CA GLN A 257 -6.02 14.86 6.32
C GLN A 257 -4.79 14.41 5.50
N SER A 258 -3.70 14.05 6.18
CA SER A 258 -2.51 13.52 5.50
C SER A 258 -2.76 12.15 4.86
N VAL A 259 -3.48 11.26 5.54
CA VAL A 259 -3.83 9.95 5.00
C VAL A 259 -4.82 10.06 3.83
N LEU A 260 -5.82 10.93 3.92
CA LEU A 260 -6.76 11.22 2.84
C LEU A 260 -6.02 11.76 1.61
N ALA A 261 -5.13 12.73 1.78
CA ALA A 261 -4.31 13.28 0.70
C ALA A 261 -3.45 12.19 0.03
N ALA A 262 -2.86 11.28 0.82
CA ALA A 262 -2.13 10.14 0.30
C ALA A 262 -3.03 9.18 -0.49
N ILE A 263 -4.21 8.82 0.03
CA ILE A 263 -5.19 7.97 -0.67
C ILE A 263 -5.56 8.60 -2.02
N LEU A 264 -5.87 9.90 -2.04
CA LEU A 264 -6.18 10.63 -3.27
C LEU A 264 -5.02 10.57 -4.27
N LYS A 265 -3.79 10.86 -3.82
CA LYS A 265 -2.58 10.84 -4.67
C LYS A 265 -2.30 9.46 -5.26
N VAL A 266 -2.37 8.39 -4.46
CA VAL A 266 -2.10 7.03 -4.95
C VAL A 266 -3.25 6.46 -5.77
N SER A 267 -4.48 7.00 -5.64
CA SER A 267 -5.65 6.55 -6.41
C SER A 267 -5.78 7.22 -7.78
N ALA A 268 -5.13 8.37 -7.98
CA ALA A 268 -5.25 9.19 -9.18
C ALA A 268 -4.92 8.38 -10.45
N LYS A 269 -5.73 8.56 -11.50
CA LYS A 269 -5.47 7.95 -12.81
C LYS A 269 -4.18 8.54 -13.38
N ASP A 270 -3.40 7.71 -14.05
CA ASP A 270 -2.29 8.20 -14.87
C ASP A 270 -2.87 8.78 -16.16
N ASP A 271 -2.93 10.11 -16.27
CA ASP A 271 -3.34 10.83 -17.49
C ASP A 271 -2.31 10.68 -18.62
N SER A 272 -1.19 10.00 -18.37
CA SER A 272 -0.12 9.71 -19.33
C SER A 272 -0.28 8.38 -20.08
N ARG A 273 -1.32 7.57 -19.75
CA ARG A 273 -1.64 6.36 -20.50
C ARG A 273 -2.41 6.76 -21.75
N PRO A 274 -1.88 6.53 -22.97
CA PRO A 274 -2.75 6.57 -24.14
C PRO A 274 -3.81 5.50 -23.93
N ASP A 275 -5.07 5.87 -24.03
CA ASP A 275 -6.13 4.88 -24.21
C ASP A 275 -5.71 4.03 -25.42
N GLU A 276 -5.51 2.73 -25.23
CA GLU A 276 -5.42 1.80 -26.35
C GLU A 276 -6.80 1.78 -27.01
N ASP A 277 -7.01 2.69 -27.95
CA ASP A 277 -8.12 2.62 -28.89
C ASP A 277 -7.97 1.31 -29.68
N PRO A 278 -8.91 0.35 -29.57
CA PRO A 278 -8.86 -0.89 -30.34
C PRO A 278 -9.00 -0.65 -31.86
N HIS A 279 -9.31 0.57 -32.29
CA HIS A 279 -9.66 0.91 -33.66
C HIS A 279 -9.05 2.24 -34.17
N GLY A 280 -7.71 2.31 -34.25
CA GLY A 280 -7.04 2.89 -35.44
C GLY A 280 -6.85 4.41 -35.56
N THR A 281 -5.58 4.77 -35.80
CA THR A 281 -5.08 5.96 -36.53
C THR A 281 -5.33 7.34 -35.93
N GLY A 282 -4.55 7.71 -34.91
CA GLY A 282 -4.35 9.10 -34.51
C GLY A 282 -2.88 9.51 -34.60
N ILE A 283 -2.50 10.29 -35.61
CA ILE A 283 -1.23 11.04 -35.59
C ILE A 283 -1.42 12.21 -34.61
N VAL A 284 -0.70 12.19 -33.49
CA VAL A 284 -0.68 13.30 -32.54
C VAL A 284 0.38 14.31 -33.00
N ASN A 285 -0.07 15.50 -33.40
CA ASN A 285 0.81 16.61 -33.76
C ASN A 285 1.01 17.51 -32.53
N ASN A 286 2.21 17.48 -31.95
CA ASN A 286 2.57 18.29 -30.79
C ASN A 286 3.08 19.66 -31.24
N ASN A 287 2.19 20.64 -31.33
CA ASN A 287 2.61 22.03 -31.41
C ASN A 287 1.67 22.93 -30.59
N TRP A 288 2.07 23.18 -29.34
CA TRP A 288 1.50 24.22 -28.49
C TRP A 288 2.63 25.09 -27.96
N GLY A 289 2.84 26.22 -28.63
CA GLY A 289 3.75 27.29 -28.23
C GLY A 289 3.49 28.52 -29.10
N GLU A 290 2.95 29.58 -28.49
CA GLU A 290 2.66 30.86 -29.12
C GLU A 290 3.87 31.43 -29.87
N VAL A 291 3.74 31.66 -31.18
CA VAL A 291 4.72 32.44 -31.94
C VAL A 291 4.35 33.92 -31.82
N LYS A 292 5.04 34.64 -30.93
CA LYS A 292 5.11 36.10 -31.02
C LYS A 292 6.05 36.46 -32.17
N ASN A 293 5.50 37.12 -33.20
CA ASN A 293 6.27 37.69 -34.30
C ASN A 293 7.35 38.65 -33.80
N GLN A 294 8.62 38.26 -33.92
CA GLN A 294 9.74 39.18 -33.97
C GLN A 294 10.33 39.14 -35.39
N VAL A 295 10.23 40.26 -36.08
CA VAL A 295 10.87 40.49 -37.38
C VAL A 295 12.36 40.64 -37.13
N LEU A 296 13.17 39.71 -37.63
CA LEU A 296 14.62 39.85 -37.76
C LEU A 296 14.95 39.82 -39.25
N GLY A 297 15.54 40.93 -39.70
CA GLY A 297 15.81 41.23 -41.11
C GLY A 297 16.82 40.28 -41.77
N ASN A 298 16.69 40.19 -43.09
CA ASN A 298 17.56 39.44 -44.00
C ASN A 298 19.05 39.68 -43.71
N GLN A 299 19.79 38.59 -43.51
CA GLN A 299 21.20 38.52 -43.91
C GLN A 299 21.45 37.21 -44.66
N THR A 300 21.85 37.36 -45.92
CA THR A 300 22.26 36.30 -46.85
C THR A 300 23.65 35.80 -46.45
N ILE A 301 23.81 34.49 -46.23
CA ILE A 301 25.13 33.86 -46.11
C ILE A 301 25.43 33.14 -47.42
N GLN A 302 26.39 33.68 -48.18
CA GLN A 302 27.04 33.01 -49.30
C GLN A 302 28.25 32.24 -48.75
N GLY A 303 28.34 30.94 -49.05
CA GLY A 303 29.49 30.11 -48.69
C GLY A 303 29.70 29.03 -49.75
N ASP A 304 30.73 29.22 -50.57
CA ASP A 304 31.13 28.33 -51.67
C ASP A 304 31.59 26.97 -51.16
N MET A 305 31.13 25.91 -51.84
CA MET A 305 31.64 24.54 -51.67
C MET A 305 32.88 24.34 -52.52
N ASN A 306 34.04 24.16 -51.90
CA ASN A 306 35.22 23.58 -52.55
C ASN A 306 35.51 22.21 -51.94
N PHE A 307 35.36 21.16 -52.77
CA PHE A 307 35.85 19.82 -52.49
C PHE A 307 37.32 19.73 -52.93
N ASN A 308 38.17 19.21 -52.04
CA ASN A 308 39.39 18.46 -52.37
C ASN A 308 39.60 17.42 -51.28
#